data_AF-A0A3S5CPU9-F1
#
_entry.id   AF-A0A3S5CPU9-F1
#
_cell.length_a   1.000
_cell.length_b   1.000
_cell.length_c   1.000
_cell.angle_alpha   90.00
_cell.angle_beta   90.00
_cell.angle_gamma   90.00
#
_symmetry.space_group_name_H-M   'P 1'
#
loop_
_entity.id
_entity.type
_entity.pdbx_description
1 polymer ?
#
loop_
_entity_poly.entity_id
_entity_poly.type
_entity_poly.pdbx_seq_one_letter_code
_entity_poly.pdbx_strand_id
1 'polypeptide(L)'
;MRLNVGRLKDADQASPEMFSLIKRNSCGKALDAARLARDILGANGISDEYHVIRHMMNLEAVNTYEGTHDIHALILGRSITGLQSFF
;
A
#
# COMPACT_ATOMS: atom_id res chain seq x y z
N MET A 1 6.11 12.04 3.09
CA MET A 1 5.89 11.50 1.73
C MET A 1 4.45 11.65 1.25
N ARG A 2 3.44 11.02 1.88
CA ARG A 2 2.02 11.15 1.46
C ARG A 2 1.53 12.60 1.43
N LEU A 3 1.78 13.36 2.50
CA LEU A 3 1.41 14.78 2.59
C LEU A 3 2.03 15.63 1.47
N ASN A 4 3.26 15.30 1.05
CA ASN A 4 3.93 16.03 -0.01
C ASN A 4 3.26 15.83 -1.36
N VAL A 5 2.88 14.60 -1.70
CA VAL A 5 2.17 14.33 -2.96
C VAL A 5 0.76 14.90 -2.96
N GLY A 6 0.10 15.00 -1.80
CA GLY A 6 -1.14 15.79 -1.68
C GLY A 6 -0.92 17.24 -2.10
N ARG A 7 0.10 17.90 -1.56
CA ARG A 7 0.46 19.29 -1.93
C ARG A 7 0.85 19.44 -3.40
N LEU A 8 1.61 18.49 -3.95
CA LEU A 8 1.98 18.50 -5.36
C LEU A 8 0.77 18.29 -6.27
N LYS A 9 -0.21 17.48 -5.84
CA LYS A 9 -1.47 17.31 -6.58
C LYS A 9 -2.26 18.61 -6.61
N ASP A 10 -2.35 19.30 -5.48
CA ASP A 10 -3.04 20.60 -5.40
C ASP A 10 -2.35 21.68 -6.26
N ALA A 11 -1.04 21.56 -6.46
CA ALA A 11 -0.24 22.40 -7.36
C ALA A 11 -0.20 21.93 -8.83
N ASP A 12 -0.92 20.86 -9.18
CA ASP A 12 -0.89 20.21 -10.51
C ASP A 12 0.51 19.73 -10.96
N GLN A 13 1.34 19.36 -9.99
CA GLN A 13 2.72 18.90 -10.18
C GLN A 13 2.92 17.42 -9.81
N ALA A 14 1.85 16.69 -9.48
CA ALA A 14 1.93 15.28 -9.12
C ALA A 14 1.95 14.38 -10.36
N SER A 15 2.95 13.50 -10.47
CA SER A 15 3.00 12.50 -11.54
C SER A 15 2.30 11.19 -11.17
N PRO A 16 1.81 10.39 -12.15
CA PRO A 16 1.22 9.07 -11.91
C PRO A 16 2.13 8.11 -11.10
N GLU A 17 3.44 8.18 -11.31
CA GLU A 17 4.45 7.38 -10.62
C GLU A 17 4.50 7.72 -9.12
N MET A 18 4.30 9.00 -8.76
CA MET A 18 4.23 9.41 -7.35
C MET A 18 3.07 8.75 -6.62
N PHE A 19 1.91 8.60 -7.29
CA PHE A 19 0.76 7.89 -6.74
C PHE A 19 1.05 6.39 -6.59
N SER A 20 1.66 5.77 -7.62
CA SER A 20 2.07 4.35 -7.55
C SER A 20 3.01 4.07 -6.38
N LEU A 21 3.99 4.93 -6.18
CA LEU A 21 4.95 4.82 -5.08
C LEU A 21 4.28 4.94 -3.71
N ILE A 22 3.38 5.91 -3.55
CA ILE A 22 2.64 6.08 -2.30
C ILE A 22 1.72 4.90 -2.06
N LYS A 23 0.88 4.49 -3.01
CA LYS A 23 -0.06 3.37 -2.84
C LYS A 23 0.69 2.12 -2.41
N ARG A 24 1.72 1.73 -3.17
CA ARG A 24 2.56 0.56 -2.89
C ARG A 24 3.14 0.57 -1.47
N ASN A 25 3.83 1.65 -1.09
CA ASN A 25 4.46 1.74 0.24
C ASN A 25 3.41 1.80 1.35
N SER A 26 2.27 2.42 1.10
CA SER A 26 1.27 2.72 2.11
C SER A 26 0.44 1.52 2.49
N CYS A 27 -0.05 0.80 1.50
CA CYS A 27 -0.83 -0.42 1.68
C CYS A 27 0.05 -1.51 2.29
N GLY A 28 1.26 -1.72 1.75
CA GLY A 28 2.19 -2.73 2.27
C GLY A 28 2.53 -2.50 3.74
N LYS A 29 3.00 -1.30 4.10
CA LYS A 29 3.34 -0.99 5.51
C LYS A 29 2.15 -1.03 6.45
N ALA A 30 0.96 -0.63 5.99
CA ALA A 30 -0.24 -0.72 6.81
C ALA A 30 -0.61 -2.19 7.08
N LEU A 31 -0.54 -3.05 6.06
CA LEU A 31 -0.81 -4.48 6.19
C LEU A 31 0.21 -5.16 7.13
N ASP A 32 1.51 -4.85 6.98
CA ASP A 32 2.55 -5.38 7.86
C ASP A 32 2.32 -4.94 9.32
N ALA A 33 1.94 -3.67 9.55
CA ALA A 33 1.59 -3.18 10.88
C ALA A 33 0.35 -3.87 11.45
N ALA A 34 -0.67 -4.15 10.63
CA ALA A 34 -1.87 -4.86 11.07
C ALA A 34 -1.58 -6.32 11.43
N ARG A 35 -0.69 -6.99 10.69
CA ARG A 35 -0.21 -8.34 11.00
C ARG A 35 0.55 -8.36 12.33
N LEU A 36 1.48 -7.42 12.53
CA LEU A 36 2.20 -7.29 13.80
C LEU A 36 1.25 -7.01 14.98
N ALA A 37 0.28 -6.11 14.79
CA ALA A 37 -0.71 -5.81 15.81
C ALA A 37 -1.58 -7.03 16.17
N ARG A 38 -1.93 -7.84 15.17
CA ARG A 38 -2.67 -9.09 15.41
C ARG A 38 -1.82 -10.02 16.27
N ASP A 39 -0.55 -10.18 15.92
CA ASP A 39 0.34 -11.13 16.58
C ASP A 39 0.54 -10.80 18.06
N ILE A 40 0.59 -9.50 18.41
CA ILE A 40 0.63 -9.01 19.80
C ILE A 40 -0.57 -9.52 20.62
N LEU A 41 -1.74 -9.66 20.00
CA LEU A 41 -2.97 -10.11 20.66
C LEU A 41 -3.10 -11.64 20.74
N GLY A 42 -2.23 -12.41 20.08
CA GLY A 42 -2.28 -13.86 20.07
C GLY A 42 -3.65 -14.41 19.63
N ALA A 43 -4.25 -15.29 20.44
CA ALA A 43 -5.58 -15.85 20.18
C ALA A 43 -6.70 -14.79 20.19
N ASN A 44 -6.58 -13.78 21.06
CA ASN A 44 -7.54 -12.67 21.11
C ASN A 44 -7.51 -11.84 19.83
N GLY A 45 -6.39 -11.88 19.10
CA GLY A 45 -6.26 -11.25 17.79
C GLY A 45 -7.05 -11.93 16.67
N ILE A 46 -7.73 -13.05 16.92
CA ILE A 46 -8.68 -13.69 15.99
C ILE A 46 -10.14 -13.38 16.36
N SER A 47 -10.39 -13.05 17.63
CA SER A 47 -11.73 -12.69 18.11
C SER A 47 -12.22 -11.41 17.43
N ASP A 48 -13.50 -11.35 17.08
CA ASP A 48 -14.14 -10.13 16.55
C ASP A 48 -14.29 -9.03 17.62
N GLU A 49 -14.05 -9.37 18.90
CA GLU A 49 -13.97 -8.39 20.00
C GLU A 49 -12.85 -7.36 19.78
N TYR A 50 -11.79 -7.72 19.05
CA TYR A 50 -10.69 -6.83 18.71
C TYR A 50 -10.65 -6.57 17.20
N HIS A 51 -10.82 -5.32 16.83
CA HIS A 51 -10.92 -4.90 15.42
C HIS A 51 -9.68 -5.17 14.55
N VAL A 52 -8.57 -5.59 15.14
CA VAL A 52 -7.29 -5.78 14.44
C VAL A 52 -7.42 -6.80 13.31
N ILE A 53 -8.12 -7.92 13.53
CA ILE A 53 -8.31 -8.94 12.49
C ILE A 53 -9.11 -8.41 11.31
N ARG A 54 -10.19 -7.66 11.60
CA ARG A 54 -11.02 -7.00 10.58
C ARG A 54 -10.20 -6.01 9.75
N HIS A 55 -9.36 -5.19 10.39
CA HIS A 55 -8.49 -4.26 9.69
C HIS A 55 -7.41 -4.95 8.86
N MET A 56 -6.81 -6.03 9.37
CA MET A 56 -5.84 -6.83 8.62
C MET A 56 -6.46 -7.39 7.34
N MET A 57 -7.64 -8.02 7.43
CA MET A 57 -8.34 -8.58 6.27
C MET A 57 -8.75 -7.51 5.25
N ASN A 58 -9.21 -6.34 5.72
CA ASN A 58 -9.49 -5.21 4.82
C ASN A 58 -8.23 -4.74 4.10
N LEU A 59 -7.08 -4.74 4.78
CA LEU A 59 -5.81 -4.31 4.20
C LEU A 59 -5.25 -5.32 3.18
N GLU A 60 -5.54 -6.61 3.31
CA GLU A 60 -5.24 -7.60 2.27
C GLU A 60 -5.95 -7.25 0.95
N ALA A 61 -7.24 -6.91 1.03
CA ALA A 61 -8.00 -6.46 -0.13
C ALA A 61 -7.41 -5.16 -0.71
N VAL A 62 -7.13 -4.17 0.14
CA VAL A 62 -6.53 -2.87 -0.25
C VAL A 62 -5.15 -3.01 -0.88
N ASN A 63 -4.36 -3.98 -0.45
CA ASN A 63 -3.05 -4.23 -1.03
C ASN A 63 -3.15 -4.81 -2.45
N THR A 64 -4.30 -5.39 -2.82
CA THR A 64 -4.51 -6.11 -4.08
C THR A 64 -5.30 -5.30 -5.11
N TYR A 65 -6.36 -4.59 -4.70
CA TYR A 65 -7.16 -3.79 -5.63
C TYR A 65 -6.41 -2.52 -6.10
N GLU A 66 -6.82 -1.97 -7.25
CA GLU A 66 -6.25 -0.74 -7.87
C GLU A 66 -4.73 -0.79 -8.10
N GLY A 67 -4.23 -1.95 -8.51
CA GLY A 67 -2.81 -2.19 -8.79
C GLY A 67 -2.13 -2.91 -7.64
N THR A 68 -1.64 -4.12 -7.91
CA THR A 68 -0.95 -4.91 -6.87
C THR A 68 0.39 -4.27 -6.50
N HIS A 69 0.92 -4.70 -5.36
CA HIS A 69 2.23 -4.26 -4.89
C HIS A 69 3.34 -4.44 -5.95
N ASP A 70 3.27 -5.53 -6.72
CA ASP A 70 4.23 -5.85 -7.78
C ASP A 70 3.99 -5.02 -9.04
N ILE A 71 2.73 -4.83 -9.46
CA ILE A 71 2.43 -3.98 -10.63
C ILE A 71 2.94 -2.56 -10.41
N HIS A 72 2.76 -1.98 -9.22
CA HIS A 72 3.34 -0.67 -8.92
C HIS A 72 4.87 -0.69 -8.91
N ALA A 73 5.51 -1.79 -8.49
CA ALA A 73 6.96 -1.92 -8.57
C ALA A 73 7.44 -1.91 -10.02
N LEU A 74 6.72 -2.58 -10.93
CA LEU A 74 7.06 -2.62 -12.35
C LEU A 74 6.81 -1.28 -13.06
N ILE A 75 5.75 -0.55 -12.69
CA ILE A 75 5.50 0.83 -13.18
C ILE A 75 6.67 1.75 -12.80
N LEU A 76 7.10 1.69 -11.54
CA LEU A 76 8.25 2.47 -11.05
C LEU A 76 9.55 2.04 -11.72
N GLY A 77 9.76 0.73 -11.88
CA GLY A 77 10.90 0.17 -12.59
C GLY A 77 11.00 0.74 -14.00
N ARG A 78 9.90 0.74 -14.76
CA ARG A 78 9.83 1.34 -16.10
C ARG A 78 10.14 2.83 -16.08
N SER A 79 9.65 3.59 -15.10
CA SER A 79 9.94 5.02 -14.99
C SER A 79 11.41 5.31 -14.70
N ILE A 80 12.10 4.43 -13.98
CA ILE A 80 13.51 4.61 -13.62
C ILE A 80 14.43 4.16 -14.76
N THR A 81 14.11 3.04 -15.41
CA THR A 81 15.00 2.40 -16.39
C THR A 81 14.64 2.72 -17.84
N GLY A 82 13.42 3.18 -18.11
CA GLY A 82 12.86 3.29 -19.46
C GLY A 82 12.48 1.95 -20.09
N LEU A 83 12.62 0.82 -19.37
CA LEU A 83 12.38 -0.53 -19.88
C LEU A 83 11.13 -1.14 -19.25
N GLN A 84 10.22 -1.65 -20.07
CA GLN A 84 9.02 -2.34 -19.61
C GLN A 84 9.33 -3.81 -19.25
N SER A 85 8.81 -4.27 -18.11
CA SER A 85 9.02 -5.62 -17.56
C SER A 85 7.70 -6.36 -17.23
N PHE A 86 6.61 -5.96 -17.88
CA PHE A 86 5.29 -6.60 -17.85
C PHE A 86 4.75 -6.72 -19.27
N PHE A 87 3.87 -7.69 -19.48
CA PHE A 87 3.29 -8.05 -20.77
C PHE A 87 1.79 -7.76 -20.82
#